data_AF-A0A381LI29-F1
#
_entry.id   AF-A0A381LI29-F1
#
_cell.length_a   1.000
_cell.length_b   1.000
_cell.length_c   1.000
_cell.angle_alpha   90.00
_cell.angle_beta   90.00
_cell.angle_gamma   90.00
#
_symmetry.space_group_name_H-M   'P 1'
#
loop_
_entity.id
_entity.type
_entity.pdbx_description
1 polymer ?
#
loop_
_entity_poly.entity_id
_entity_poly.type
_entity_poly.pdbx_seq_one_letter_code
_entity_poly.pdbx_strand_id
1 'polypeptide(L)'
;MWSKFSISLLIFGLIHQVKCIDTPYSDMYLPDGADGFVCENIFFSIEYARQATNKMIDTFFYEKYFQRFPKLFEDTRLFNVRSDILLSWPAKPNENFFTCGNPGKFRLISNIRGQIMGMVIINSKQHNNEVSFGKCKPVRSSNIEGNTEGNIESRLLDEYWSLAYPRFGYKCGSKYFPLSMIKSGNDIDTNYYFQSALEAKDRAICFEEYRGDQFIGDDLRLYPLHYSSSSKPGSGSQGHCRVVFDMKSRQFKGIINLKDKEAKCAIVWDLSSASSDTIYSPFSVLNMERMSEMFWPETCFGHRFKYKTIWLYIEFALKQWSTNKGGKVFNFPIVKEDGLRFWPVRTPETHANSLMNAFAIGHDTNVNVYGLYRAEVRDGILRKFQLCLNLPLHDIRRLQRKVSPGTSL
;
A
#
# COMPACT_ATOMS: atom_id res chain seq x y z
N MET A 1 27.40 9.80 37.97
CA MET A 1 27.28 8.48 37.30
C MET A 1 25.83 7.98 37.30
N TRP A 2 25.08 8.15 38.39
CA TRP A 2 23.66 7.80 38.48
C TRP A 2 22.74 8.59 37.52
N SER A 3 22.97 9.88 37.32
CA SER A 3 22.15 10.69 36.39
C SER A 3 22.24 10.22 34.93
N LYS A 4 23.42 9.79 34.47
CA LYS A 4 23.60 9.22 33.12
C LYS A 4 22.90 7.86 32.97
N PHE A 5 22.90 7.05 34.02
CA PHE A 5 22.21 5.75 34.03
C PHE A 5 20.69 5.95 34.01
N SER A 6 20.15 6.87 34.81
CA SER A 6 18.72 7.21 34.83
C SER A 6 18.23 7.78 33.49
N ILE A 7 19.02 8.62 32.83
CA ILE A 7 18.71 9.14 31.49
C ILE A 7 18.70 8.01 30.45
N SER A 8 19.71 7.14 30.45
CA SER A 8 19.73 5.98 29.54
C SER A 8 18.56 5.02 29.79
N LEU A 9 18.15 4.82 31.04
CA LEU A 9 17.02 3.94 31.39
C LEU A 9 15.67 4.53 30.99
N LEU A 10 15.51 5.86 31.10
CA LEU A 10 14.34 6.58 30.59
C LEU A 10 14.27 6.54 29.06
N ILE A 11 15.39 6.77 28.38
CA ILE A 11 15.47 6.68 26.91
C ILE A 11 15.17 5.24 26.46
N PHE A 12 15.72 4.23 27.15
CA PHE A 12 15.45 2.83 26.84
C PHE A 12 14.00 2.46 27.13
N GLY A 13 13.41 2.94 28.23
CA GLY A 13 12.01 2.73 28.57
C GLY A 13 11.04 3.37 27.56
N LEU A 14 11.36 4.58 27.07
CA LEU A 14 10.61 5.27 26.01
C LEU A 14 10.74 4.56 24.66
N ILE A 15 11.95 4.14 24.27
CA ILE A 15 12.17 3.33 23.06
C ILE A 15 11.38 2.02 23.17
N HIS A 16 11.36 1.39 24.35
CA HIS A 16 10.62 0.15 24.57
C HIS A 16 9.10 0.37 24.56
N GLN A 17 8.59 1.50 25.06
CA GLN A 17 7.17 1.87 24.96
C GLN A 17 6.76 2.15 23.51
N VAL A 18 7.60 2.80 22.72
CA VAL A 18 7.35 3.04 21.29
C VAL A 18 7.42 1.73 20.49
N LYS A 19 8.33 0.81 20.83
CA LYS A 19 8.46 -0.52 20.21
C LYS A 19 7.44 -1.56 20.70
N CYS A 20 6.75 -1.30 21.82
CA CYS A 20 5.71 -2.17 22.39
C CYS A 20 4.28 -1.68 22.12
N ILE A 21 4.09 -0.77 21.17
CA ILE A 21 2.77 -0.56 20.59
C ILE A 21 2.42 -1.85 19.85
N ASP A 22 1.27 -2.46 20.18
CA ASP A 22 0.75 -3.61 19.46
C ASP A 22 0.51 -3.22 17.99
N THR A 23 1.51 -3.46 17.13
CA THR A 23 1.37 -3.25 15.69
C THR A 23 0.26 -4.17 15.21
N PRO A 24 -0.82 -3.62 14.62
CA PRO A 24 -1.90 -4.44 14.10
C PRO A 24 -1.33 -5.51 13.16
N TYR A 25 -1.90 -6.72 13.19
CA TYR A 25 -1.40 -7.81 12.35
C TYR A 25 -1.32 -7.44 10.86
N SER A 26 -2.22 -6.57 10.39
CA SER A 26 -2.22 -6.02 9.04
C SER A 26 -0.99 -5.19 8.72
N ASP A 27 -0.35 -4.58 9.70
CA ASP A 27 0.68 -3.56 9.52
C ASP A 27 2.08 -4.10 9.74
N MET A 28 2.20 -5.39 10.07
CA MET A 28 3.41 -6.08 10.50
C MET A 28 4.61 -6.00 9.52
N TYR A 29 4.43 -5.53 8.28
CA TYR A 29 5.51 -5.35 7.30
C TYR A 29 5.72 -3.90 6.88
N LEU A 30 5.02 -2.98 7.52
CA LEU A 30 5.21 -1.55 7.31
C LEU A 30 6.30 -1.03 8.27
N PRO A 31 6.99 0.06 7.90
CA PRO A 31 7.85 0.76 8.85
C PRO A 31 7.08 1.17 10.10
N ASP A 32 7.72 1.06 11.26
CA ASP A 32 7.12 1.44 12.54
C ASP A 32 6.65 2.90 12.50
N GLY A 33 5.42 3.13 12.97
CA GLY A 33 4.78 4.44 12.98
C GLY A 33 4.18 4.89 11.65
N ALA A 34 4.28 4.13 10.56
CA ALA A 34 3.62 4.50 9.31
C ALA A 34 2.10 4.70 9.49
N ASP A 35 1.59 5.86 9.07
CA ASP A 35 0.17 6.23 9.15
C ASP A 35 -0.49 6.46 7.79
N GLY A 36 0.26 6.23 6.72
CA GLY A 36 -0.25 6.29 5.38
C GLY A 36 0.80 6.07 4.30
N PHE A 37 0.36 6.31 3.07
CA PHE A 37 1.18 6.21 1.88
C PHE A 37 1.02 7.44 1.01
N VAL A 38 2.11 7.90 0.42
CA VAL A 38 2.09 8.95 -0.61
C VAL A 38 2.36 8.33 -1.97
N CYS A 39 1.40 8.47 -2.87
CA CYS A 39 1.49 8.13 -4.28
C CYS A 39 1.34 9.41 -5.12
N GLU A 40 2.40 9.86 -5.79
CA GLU A 40 2.45 11.17 -6.44
C GLU A 40 2.02 12.30 -5.48
N ASN A 41 0.92 13.00 -5.75
CA ASN A 41 0.41 14.10 -4.94
C ASN A 41 -0.82 13.71 -4.09
N ILE A 42 -0.99 12.42 -3.84
CA ILE A 42 -2.15 11.86 -3.13
C ILE A 42 -1.65 11.13 -1.90
N PHE A 43 -2.25 11.45 -0.76
CA PHE A 43 -2.07 10.74 0.49
C PHE A 43 -3.21 9.73 0.68
N PHE A 44 -2.85 8.52 1.09
CA PHE A 44 -3.78 7.46 1.50
C PHE A 44 -3.55 7.12 2.97
N SER A 45 -4.58 7.20 3.80
CA SER A 45 -4.54 6.85 5.22
C SER A 45 -4.29 5.36 5.45
N ILE A 46 -3.62 5.04 6.56
CA ILE A 46 -3.44 3.64 6.97
C ILE A 46 -4.79 3.00 7.33
N GLU A 47 -5.72 3.73 7.93
CA GLU A 47 -7.09 3.26 8.19
C GLU A 47 -7.78 2.83 6.90
N TYR A 48 -7.71 3.63 5.83
CA TYR A 48 -8.23 3.23 4.52
C TYR A 48 -7.56 1.96 4.02
N ALA A 49 -6.23 1.85 4.11
CA ALA A 49 -5.49 0.67 3.65
C ALA A 49 -5.90 -0.60 4.42
N ARG A 50 -6.09 -0.51 5.75
CA ARG A 50 -6.58 -1.63 6.57
C ARG A 50 -7.99 -2.05 6.16
N GLN A 51 -8.91 -1.11 6.02
CA GLN A 51 -10.29 -1.41 5.62
C GLN A 51 -10.37 -1.98 4.20
N ALA A 52 -9.60 -1.41 3.26
CA ALA A 52 -9.54 -1.89 1.88
C ALA A 52 -8.91 -3.29 1.80
N THR A 53 -7.94 -3.59 2.67
CA THR A 53 -7.36 -4.94 2.81
C THR A 53 -8.40 -5.93 3.30
N ASN A 54 -9.15 -5.60 4.35
CA ASN A 54 -10.22 -6.47 4.86
C ASN A 54 -11.25 -6.77 3.76
N LYS A 55 -11.68 -5.74 3.01
CA LYS A 55 -12.59 -5.93 1.87
C LYS A 55 -11.98 -6.79 0.76
N MET A 56 -10.71 -6.59 0.43
CA MET A 56 -9.99 -7.42 -0.56
C MET A 56 -9.94 -8.89 -0.15
N ILE A 57 -9.62 -9.18 1.12
CA ILE A 57 -9.60 -10.54 1.67
C ILE A 57 -11.02 -11.12 1.66
N ASP A 58 -12.02 -10.35 2.05
CA ASP A 58 -13.42 -10.78 1.99
C ASP A 58 -13.85 -11.14 0.57
N THR A 59 -13.53 -10.31 -0.42
CA THR A 59 -13.79 -10.57 -1.84
C THR A 59 -13.02 -11.79 -2.35
N PHE A 60 -11.81 -12.06 -1.84
CA PHE A 60 -11.02 -13.21 -2.27
C PHE A 60 -11.61 -14.54 -1.76
N PHE A 61 -12.07 -14.59 -0.50
CA PHE A 61 -12.46 -15.84 0.19
C PHE A 61 -13.96 -16.10 0.27
N TYR A 62 -14.77 -15.04 0.42
CA TYR A 62 -16.17 -15.17 0.88
C TYR A 62 -17.20 -14.58 -0.09
N GLU A 63 -16.81 -13.98 -1.20
CA GLU A 63 -17.77 -13.57 -2.22
C GLU A 63 -18.22 -14.73 -3.09
N LYS A 64 -19.51 -14.76 -3.43
CA LYS A 64 -20.13 -15.86 -4.21
C LYS A 64 -19.74 -15.79 -5.67
N TYR A 65 -19.52 -14.58 -6.17
CA TYR A 65 -19.22 -14.30 -7.56
C TYR A 65 -17.73 -14.02 -7.72
N PHE A 66 -17.12 -14.62 -8.74
CA PHE A 66 -15.75 -14.36 -9.11
C PHE A 66 -15.62 -12.93 -9.64
N GLN A 67 -15.04 -12.08 -8.80
CA GLN A 67 -14.84 -10.67 -9.11
C GLN A 67 -13.61 -10.42 -9.96
N ARG A 68 -13.58 -9.23 -10.57
CA ARG A 68 -12.41 -8.72 -11.33
C ARG A 68 -11.17 -8.56 -10.48
N PHE A 69 -11.36 -8.09 -9.25
CA PHE A 69 -10.33 -7.88 -8.26
C PHE A 69 -10.63 -8.76 -7.04
N PRO A 70 -9.62 -9.13 -6.24
CA PRO A 70 -8.22 -8.77 -6.39
C PRO A 70 -7.55 -9.45 -7.59
N LYS A 71 -6.45 -8.84 -8.07
CA LYS A 71 -5.55 -9.41 -9.07
C LYS A 71 -4.31 -9.98 -8.40
N LEU A 72 -3.63 -10.92 -9.05
CA LEU A 72 -2.33 -11.38 -8.58
C LEU A 72 -1.28 -10.27 -8.77
N PHE A 73 -0.46 -10.04 -7.77
CA PHE A 73 0.69 -9.15 -7.85
C PHE A 73 1.98 -9.99 -7.95
N GLU A 74 2.61 -10.01 -9.12
CA GLU A 74 3.77 -10.89 -9.37
C GLU A 74 5.14 -10.26 -9.07
N ASP A 75 5.23 -8.93 -8.95
CA ASP A 75 6.50 -8.24 -8.69
C ASP A 75 6.85 -8.23 -7.20
N THR A 76 6.98 -9.43 -6.62
CA THR A 76 7.20 -9.61 -5.17
C THR A 76 8.53 -9.01 -4.70
N ARG A 77 9.49 -8.81 -5.61
CA ARG A 77 10.79 -8.17 -5.35
C ARG A 77 10.64 -6.72 -4.92
N LEU A 78 9.60 -6.01 -5.40
CA LEU A 78 9.32 -4.63 -5.01
C LEU A 78 9.13 -4.45 -3.49
N PHE A 79 8.72 -5.52 -2.81
CA PHE A 79 8.52 -5.58 -1.35
C PHE A 79 9.46 -6.56 -0.65
N ASN A 80 10.49 -7.08 -1.33
CA ASN A 80 11.40 -8.10 -0.80
C ASN A 80 10.67 -9.37 -0.29
N VAL A 81 9.52 -9.68 -0.88
CA VAL A 81 8.69 -10.84 -0.52
C VAL A 81 9.14 -12.06 -1.32
N ARG A 82 9.52 -13.12 -0.61
CA ARG A 82 10.13 -14.32 -1.22
C ARG A 82 9.10 -15.36 -1.65
N SER A 83 8.21 -15.75 -0.74
CA SER A 83 7.28 -16.87 -0.92
C SER A 83 5.91 -16.58 -0.29
N ASP A 84 5.12 -15.67 -0.87
CA ASP A 84 3.72 -15.42 -0.52
C ASP A 84 2.90 -15.13 -1.79
N ILE A 85 1.60 -15.39 -1.75
CA ILE A 85 0.66 -14.92 -2.78
C ILE A 85 0.30 -13.48 -2.44
N LEU A 86 0.72 -12.56 -3.30
CA LEU A 86 0.38 -11.14 -3.17
C LEU A 86 -0.81 -10.78 -4.06
N LEU A 87 -1.71 -9.99 -3.49
CA LEU A 87 -2.94 -9.51 -4.09
C LEU A 87 -2.84 -8.01 -4.31
N SER A 88 -3.37 -7.56 -5.44
CA SER A 88 -3.48 -6.17 -5.84
C SER A 88 -4.95 -5.76 -5.86
N TRP A 89 -5.27 -4.65 -5.18
CA TRP A 89 -6.61 -4.08 -5.09
C TRP A 89 -6.64 -2.61 -5.50
N PRO A 90 -7.65 -2.14 -6.26
CA PRO A 90 -7.71 -0.75 -6.68
C PRO A 90 -7.91 0.21 -5.51
N ALA A 91 -7.03 1.20 -5.40
CA ALA A 91 -7.12 2.28 -4.43
C ALA A 91 -7.63 3.57 -5.11
N LYS A 92 -8.59 4.24 -4.49
CA LYS A 92 -9.20 5.48 -5.04
C LYS A 92 -8.72 6.70 -4.29
N PRO A 93 -8.35 7.80 -4.97
CA PRO A 93 -7.85 9.03 -4.30
C PRO A 93 -8.77 9.67 -3.27
N ASN A 94 -10.06 9.40 -3.34
CA ASN A 94 -11.05 9.85 -2.36
C ASN A 94 -11.27 8.84 -1.23
N GLU A 95 -10.42 7.82 -1.12
CA GLU A 95 -10.49 6.73 -0.14
C GLU A 95 -11.82 5.96 -0.16
N ASN A 96 -12.58 6.04 -1.26
CA ASN A 96 -13.74 5.18 -1.45
C ASN A 96 -13.31 3.78 -1.89
N PHE A 97 -14.07 2.77 -1.47
CA PHE A 97 -13.82 1.41 -1.94
C PHE A 97 -14.15 1.26 -3.43
N PHE A 98 -13.29 0.55 -4.14
CA PHE A 98 -13.63 0.08 -5.47
C PHE A 98 -14.78 -0.94 -5.40
N THR A 99 -15.77 -0.75 -6.26
CA THR A 99 -16.92 -1.65 -6.43
C THR A 99 -17.03 -2.11 -7.88
N CYS A 100 -16.98 -1.18 -8.84
CA CYS A 100 -17.00 -1.47 -10.27
C CYS A 100 -16.37 -0.34 -11.10
N GLY A 101 -16.23 -0.57 -12.41
CA GLY A 101 -15.78 0.45 -13.38
C GLY A 101 -14.26 0.55 -13.55
N ASN A 102 -13.78 1.77 -13.79
CA ASN A 102 -12.36 2.05 -13.99
C ASN A 102 -11.60 1.90 -12.65
N PRO A 103 -10.61 1.01 -12.52
CA PRO A 103 -9.87 0.84 -11.26
C PRO A 103 -8.91 2.01 -10.95
N GLY A 104 -8.61 2.89 -11.92
CA GLY A 104 -7.57 3.93 -11.76
C GLY A 104 -6.17 3.33 -11.75
N LYS A 105 -5.16 4.10 -11.32
CA LYS A 105 -3.74 3.71 -11.38
C LYS A 105 -3.12 3.29 -10.05
N PHE A 106 -3.76 3.56 -8.91
CA PHE A 106 -3.23 3.23 -7.60
C PHE A 106 -3.67 1.83 -7.17
N ARG A 107 -2.77 1.06 -6.58
CA ARG A 107 -3.07 -0.27 -6.06
C ARG A 107 -2.57 -0.41 -4.63
N LEU A 108 -3.39 -1.01 -3.79
CA LEU A 108 -3.00 -1.53 -2.48
C LEU A 108 -2.55 -2.97 -2.64
N ILE A 109 -1.39 -3.30 -2.08
CA ILE A 109 -0.79 -4.63 -2.14
C ILE A 109 -0.85 -5.26 -0.76
N SER A 110 -1.43 -6.45 -0.68
CA SER A 110 -1.53 -7.25 0.54
C SER A 110 -1.27 -8.72 0.23
N ASN A 111 -0.80 -9.49 1.21
CA ASN A 111 -0.77 -10.95 1.05
C ASN A 111 -2.15 -11.57 1.35
N ILE A 112 -2.33 -12.86 1.04
CA ILE A 112 -3.57 -13.59 1.34
C ILE A 112 -3.91 -13.73 2.84
N ARG A 113 -3.03 -13.29 3.74
CA ARG A 113 -3.28 -13.24 5.20
C ARG A 113 -3.87 -11.90 5.65
N GLY A 114 -4.02 -10.93 4.75
CA GLY A 114 -4.50 -9.58 5.08
C GLY A 114 -3.41 -8.66 5.64
N GLN A 115 -2.13 -9.00 5.43
CA GLN A 115 -1.01 -8.14 5.81
C GLN A 115 -0.69 -7.20 4.66
N ILE A 116 -0.56 -5.91 4.95
CA ILE A 116 -0.30 -4.85 3.99
C ILE A 116 1.19 -4.88 3.65
N MET A 117 1.51 -5.06 2.36
CA MET A 117 2.88 -4.96 1.86
C MET A 117 3.23 -3.51 1.51
N GLY A 118 2.23 -2.74 1.06
CA GLY A 118 2.34 -1.32 0.75
C GLY A 118 1.43 -0.91 -0.40
N MET A 119 1.70 0.26 -0.99
CA MET A 119 0.95 0.76 -2.14
C MET A 119 1.86 0.94 -3.35
N VAL A 120 1.28 0.83 -4.55
CA VAL A 120 1.97 1.04 -5.82
C VAL A 120 1.14 1.88 -6.77
N ILE A 121 1.82 2.49 -7.74
CA ILE A 121 1.23 3.19 -8.87
C ILE A 121 1.58 2.47 -10.18
N ILE A 122 0.60 2.32 -11.07
CA ILE A 122 0.81 1.79 -12.41
C ILE A 122 1.54 2.84 -13.26
N ASN A 123 2.67 2.44 -13.83
CA ASN A 123 3.45 3.24 -14.77
C ASN A 123 2.92 3.03 -16.20
N SER A 124 2.18 4.00 -16.73
CA SER A 124 1.57 3.91 -18.07
C SER A 124 2.54 4.11 -19.24
N LYS A 125 3.85 4.18 -18.99
CA LYS A 125 4.87 4.53 -20.00
C LYS A 125 5.41 3.34 -20.81
N GLN A 126 5.01 2.10 -20.50
CA GLN A 126 5.47 0.91 -21.24
C GLN A 126 4.46 0.49 -22.30
N HIS A 127 4.98 0.23 -23.52
CA HIS A 127 4.21 -0.20 -24.69
C HIS A 127 3.91 -1.70 -24.74
N ASN A 128 4.48 -2.49 -23.82
CA ASN A 128 4.18 -3.91 -23.73
C ASN A 128 2.87 -4.11 -22.96
N ASN A 129 2.09 -5.15 -23.27
CA ASN A 129 0.85 -5.50 -22.57
C ASN A 129 1.02 -5.79 -21.05
N GLU A 130 2.25 -5.69 -20.54
CA GLU A 130 2.62 -5.86 -19.14
C GLU A 130 2.59 -4.53 -18.39
N VAL A 131 1.95 -4.57 -17.22
CA VAL A 131 1.81 -3.42 -16.33
C VAL A 131 3.05 -3.36 -15.43
N SER A 132 3.76 -2.23 -15.43
CA SER A 132 4.82 -1.97 -14.44
C SER A 132 4.33 -1.11 -13.28
N PHE A 133 4.99 -1.28 -12.14
CA PHE A 133 4.59 -0.68 -10.87
C PHE A 133 5.73 0.18 -10.29
N GLY A 134 5.40 1.38 -9.83
CA GLY A 134 6.25 2.19 -8.97
C GLY A 134 5.79 2.09 -7.53
N LYS A 135 6.72 1.93 -6.57
CA LYS A 135 6.39 1.87 -5.15
C LYS A 135 5.96 3.26 -4.65
N CYS A 136 4.85 3.32 -3.92
CA CYS A 136 4.48 4.51 -3.16
C CYS A 136 5.26 4.54 -1.85
N LYS A 137 5.48 5.74 -1.30
CA LYS A 137 6.29 5.90 -0.10
C LYS A 137 5.44 5.70 1.16
N PRO A 138 5.83 4.84 2.11
CA PRO A 138 5.25 4.84 3.44
C PRO A 138 5.66 6.12 4.16
N VAL A 139 4.73 6.74 4.88
CA VAL A 139 4.96 8.02 5.53
C VAL A 139 4.37 8.05 6.93
N ARG A 140 4.85 9.01 7.73
CA ARG A 140 4.21 9.49 8.95
C ARG A 140 3.73 10.92 8.72
N SER A 141 2.55 11.25 9.21
CA SER A 141 2.05 12.62 9.29
C SER A 141 2.02 13.12 10.74
N SER A 142 2.25 14.42 10.92
CA SER A 142 2.08 15.08 12.22
C SER A 142 0.61 15.05 12.62
N ASN A 143 0.31 14.77 13.89
CA ASN A 143 -1.04 14.84 14.41
C ASN A 143 -1.50 16.30 14.45
N ILE A 144 -2.54 16.66 13.68
CA ILE A 144 -3.13 18.03 13.67
C ILE A 144 -4.50 18.08 14.35
N GLU A 145 -4.94 17.01 15.01
CA GLU A 145 -6.28 17.00 15.62
C GLU A 145 -6.45 18.21 16.57
N GLY A 146 -7.52 18.95 16.28
CA GLY A 146 -7.65 20.35 16.63
C GLY A 146 -8.01 20.62 18.08
N ASN A 147 -7.79 21.88 18.47
CA ASN A 147 -8.37 22.55 19.63
C ASN A 147 -8.13 21.94 21.02
N THR A 148 -7.08 21.17 21.21
CA THR A 148 -6.47 21.05 22.53
C THR A 148 -5.15 21.80 22.50
N GLU A 149 -5.16 23.00 23.09
CA GLU A 149 -3.94 23.61 23.60
C GLU A 149 -3.14 22.55 24.34
N GLY A 150 -1.91 22.28 23.88
CA GLY A 150 -0.87 21.78 24.76
C GLY A 150 -0.85 20.28 25.07
N ASN A 151 -0.97 19.39 24.10
CA ASN A 151 -0.33 18.08 24.30
C ASN A 151 1.16 18.19 23.96
N ILE A 152 1.97 18.62 24.94
CA ILE A 152 3.44 18.79 24.82
C ILE A 152 4.09 17.54 24.22
N GLU A 153 3.57 16.35 24.54
CA GLU A 153 4.05 15.08 24.03
C GLU A 153 3.95 14.97 22.50
N SER A 154 2.86 15.48 21.89
CA SER A 154 2.69 15.48 20.43
C SER A 154 3.73 16.36 19.72
N ARG A 155 4.04 17.53 20.30
CA ARG A 155 5.06 18.44 19.77
C ARG A 155 6.47 17.86 19.92
N LEU A 156 6.77 17.24 21.05
CA LEU A 156 8.05 16.57 21.29
C LEU A 156 8.25 15.38 20.34
N LEU A 157 7.18 14.62 20.05
CA LEU A 157 7.21 13.53 19.07
C LEU A 157 7.49 14.07 17.66
N ASP A 158 6.81 15.12 17.21
CA ASP A 158 7.03 15.73 15.91
C ASP A 158 8.46 16.30 15.74
N GLU A 159 9.02 16.86 16.81
CA GLU A 159 10.42 17.28 16.87
C GLU A 159 11.37 16.09 16.72
N TYR A 160 11.11 14.99 17.43
CA TYR A 160 11.90 13.75 17.31
C TYR A 160 11.84 13.18 15.89
N TRP A 161 10.66 13.11 15.28
CA TRP A 161 10.49 12.66 13.90
C TRP A 161 11.25 13.56 12.92
N SER A 162 11.25 14.87 13.15
CA SER A 162 11.99 15.83 12.33
C SER A 162 13.52 15.71 12.45
N LEU A 163 14.02 15.17 13.57
CA LEU A 163 15.44 14.84 13.74
C LEU A 163 15.80 13.50 13.08
N ALA A 164 14.91 12.52 13.14
CA ALA A 164 15.16 11.17 12.66
C ALA A 164 14.92 11.00 11.15
N TYR A 165 13.96 11.72 10.58
CA TYR A 165 13.53 11.55 9.19
C TYR A 165 13.45 12.89 8.46
N PRO A 166 13.86 12.94 7.18
CA PRO A 166 13.75 14.16 6.40
C PRO A 166 12.28 14.52 6.20
N ARG A 167 11.97 15.82 6.31
CA ARG A 167 10.67 16.34 5.94
C ARG A 167 10.44 16.05 4.46
N PHE A 168 9.36 15.33 4.17
CA PHE A 168 9.01 14.93 2.83
C PHE A 168 8.08 15.94 2.16
N GLY A 169 7.13 16.51 2.90
CA GLY A 169 6.18 17.49 2.38
C GLY A 169 5.08 17.84 3.36
N TYR A 170 3.93 18.23 2.84
CA TYR A 170 2.75 18.62 3.61
C TYR A 170 1.48 17.95 3.10
N LYS A 171 0.57 17.60 4.02
CA LYS A 171 -0.72 16.97 3.71
C LYS A 171 -1.87 17.90 4.13
N CYS A 172 -2.76 18.22 3.18
CA CYS A 172 -4.01 18.94 3.43
C CYS A 172 -5.19 18.06 3.01
N GLY A 173 -5.88 17.42 3.96
CA GLY A 173 -6.86 16.37 3.65
C GLY A 173 -6.17 15.19 2.91
N SER A 174 -6.70 14.76 1.77
CA SER A 174 -6.07 13.72 0.93
C SER A 174 -5.01 14.25 -0.05
N LYS A 175 -4.82 15.57 -0.13
CA LYS A 175 -3.83 16.18 -1.04
C LYS A 175 -2.46 16.26 -0.37
N TYR A 176 -1.44 15.83 -1.10
CA TYR A 176 -0.04 15.94 -0.69
C TYR A 176 0.69 16.99 -1.54
N PHE A 177 1.51 17.78 -0.87
CA PHE A 177 2.37 18.81 -1.45
C PHE A 177 3.83 18.47 -1.14
N PRO A 178 4.61 18.04 -2.15
CA PRO A 178 6.02 17.73 -1.94
C PRO A 178 6.79 18.98 -1.53
N LEU A 179 7.83 18.80 -0.71
CA LEU A 179 8.67 19.90 -0.24
C LEU A 179 9.32 20.68 -1.42
N SER A 180 9.58 19.99 -2.53
CA SER A 180 10.11 20.55 -3.77
C SER A 180 9.15 21.52 -4.49
N MET A 181 7.87 21.58 -4.12
CA MET A 181 6.95 22.64 -4.58
C MET A 181 7.07 23.93 -3.77
N ILE A 182 7.75 23.89 -2.61
CA ILE A 182 7.75 24.97 -1.62
C ILE A 182 9.13 25.64 -1.60
N LYS A 183 10.21 24.86 -1.67
CA LYS A 183 11.60 25.36 -1.69
C LYS A 183 12.43 24.73 -2.81
N SER A 184 13.43 25.46 -3.29
CA SER A 184 14.36 24.98 -4.32
C SER A 184 15.55 24.27 -3.68
N GLY A 185 15.64 22.95 -3.81
CA GLY A 185 16.75 22.16 -3.26
C GLY A 185 16.43 21.52 -1.90
N ASN A 186 17.40 20.80 -1.34
CA ASN A 186 17.18 19.96 -0.17
C ASN A 186 17.72 20.58 1.14
N ASP A 187 18.68 21.50 1.07
CA ASP A 187 19.34 22.06 2.27
C ASP A 187 18.44 22.96 3.12
N ILE A 188 18.81 23.14 4.37
CA ILE A 188 18.08 23.99 5.33
C ILE A 188 18.12 25.46 4.87
N ASP A 189 19.19 25.87 4.21
CA ASP A 189 19.46 27.25 3.78
C ASP A 189 18.91 27.58 2.38
N THR A 190 18.14 26.68 1.77
CA THR A 190 17.57 26.93 0.44
C THR A 190 16.43 27.94 0.49
N ASN A 191 16.44 28.89 -0.45
CA ASN A 191 15.36 29.86 -0.59
C ASN A 191 14.03 29.19 -0.96
N TYR A 192 12.96 29.67 -0.34
CA TYR A 192 11.60 29.30 -0.72
C TYR A 192 11.21 30.00 -2.03
N TYR A 193 10.46 29.34 -2.91
CA TYR A 193 10.13 29.94 -4.21
C TYR A 193 9.38 31.28 -4.07
N PHE A 194 8.54 31.40 -3.05
CA PHE A 194 7.81 32.64 -2.76
C PHE A 194 8.69 33.74 -2.12
N GLN A 195 9.91 33.44 -1.66
CA GLN A 195 10.84 34.50 -1.24
C GLN A 195 11.32 35.32 -2.43
N SER A 196 11.47 34.72 -3.61
CA SER A 196 11.79 35.48 -4.83
C SER A 196 10.68 36.50 -5.18
N ALA A 197 9.42 36.20 -4.81
CA ALA A 197 8.31 37.15 -4.96
C ALA A 197 8.40 38.34 -3.98
N LEU A 198 9.12 38.21 -2.85
CA LEU A 198 9.41 39.32 -1.94
C LEU A 198 10.47 40.28 -2.51
N GLU A 199 11.34 39.78 -3.38
CA GLU A 199 12.40 40.58 -4.02
C GLU A 199 11.90 41.33 -5.26
N ALA A 200 10.74 40.95 -5.81
CA ALA A 200 10.12 41.60 -6.95
C ALA A 200 9.57 43.00 -6.58
N LYS A 201 9.68 43.96 -7.51
CA LYS A 201 9.36 45.38 -7.28
C LYS A 201 7.87 45.65 -6.99
N ASP A 202 6.95 44.78 -7.41
CA ASP A 202 5.49 44.92 -7.18
C ASP A 202 5.06 44.22 -5.88
N ARG A 203 5.48 44.83 -4.75
CA ARG A 203 5.63 44.23 -3.41
C ARG A 203 4.37 43.79 -2.65
N ALA A 204 3.17 44.27 -2.97
CA ALA A 204 2.03 44.20 -2.03
C ALA A 204 0.82 43.39 -2.52
N ILE A 205 0.76 43.05 -3.81
CA ILE A 205 -0.49 42.54 -4.41
C ILE A 205 -0.67 41.03 -4.17
N CYS A 206 0.41 40.31 -3.86
CA CYS A 206 0.38 38.84 -3.79
C CYS A 206 0.31 38.25 -2.38
N PHE A 207 0.42 39.07 -1.33
CA PHE A 207 0.46 38.62 0.06
C PHE A 207 -0.71 39.20 0.86
N GLU A 208 -1.70 38.37 1.17
CA GLU A 208 -2.84 38.74 2.00
C GLU A 208 -2.45 38.66 3.49
N GLU A 209 -3.12 39.44 4.36
CA GLU A 209 -2.93 39.33 5.82
C GLU A 209 -3.47 37.99 6.33
N TYR A 210 -2.70 37.27 7.16
CA TYR A 210 -3.21 36.08 7.85
C TYR A 210 -3.90 36.49 9.15
N ARG A 211 -5.16 36.09 9.32
CA ARG A 211 -5.98 36.41 10.50
C ARG A 211 -6.32 35.21 11.38
N GLY A 212 -5.83 34.03 11.03
CA GLY A 212 -6.06 32.81 11.80
C GLY A 212 -5.14 32.70 13.02
N ASP A 213 -5.40 31.69 13.84
CA ASP A 213 -4.74 31.43 15.13
C ASP A 213 -3.83 30.20 15.12
N GLN A 214 -3.72 29.51 13.97
CA GLN A 214 -2.99 28.24 13.85
C GLN A 214 -1.46 28.41 13.80
N PHE A 215 -0.98 29.65 13.65
CA PHE A 215 0.44 29.99 13.57
C PHE A 215 0.76 31.22 14.43
N ILE A 216 1.97 31.22 14.99
CA ILE A 216 2.48 32.32 15.81
C ILE A 216 3.56 33.07 15.01
N GLY A 217 3.44 34.40 14.97
CA GLY A 217 4.41 35.30 14.34
C GLY A 217 3.94 36.74 14.39
N ASP A 218 4.84 37.66 14.04
CA ASP A 218 4.63 39.11 14.23
C ASP A 218 3.98 39.80 13.00
N ASP A 219 4.27 39.32 11.78
CA ASP A 219 3.69 39.83 10.52
C ASP A 219 3.39 38.66 9.58
N LEU A 220 2.33 37.91 9.90
CA LEU A 220 1.94 36.71 9.16
C LEU A 220 1.16 37.08 7.88
N ARG A 221 1.61 36.53 6.75
CA ARG A 221 1.04 36.74 5.42
C ARG A 221 0.73 35.43 4.71
N LEU A 222 -0.25 35.49 3.84
CA LEU A 222 -0.73 34.40 2.99
C LEU A 222 -0.24 34.57 1.56
N TYR A 223 0.35 33.52 1.00
CA TYR A 223 0.74 33.47 -0.40
C TYR A 223 0.05 32.30 -1.13
N PRO A 224 -0.49 32.50 -2.35
CA PRO A 224 -1.08 31.43 -3.14
C PRO A 224 -0.10 30.28 -3.43
N LEU A 225 -0.46 29.06 -3.04
CA LEU A 225 0.27 27.87 -3.44
C LEU A 225 -0.28 27.37 -4.79
N HIS A 226 0.49 27.56 -5.86
CA HIS A 226 0.10 27.12 -7.19
C HIS A 226 0.42 25.63 -7.41
N TYR A 227 -0.55 24.90 -7.95
CA TYR A 227 -0.42 23.48 -8.26
C TYR A 227 0.15 23.32 -9.68
N SER A 228 1.46 23.48 -9.85
CA SER A 228 2.12 23.25 -11.15
C SER A 228 3.29 22.29 -10.98
N SER A 229 3.28 21.22 -11.78
CA SER A 229 4.41 20.32 -11.99
C SER A 229 5.54 20.96 -12.82
N SER A 230 5.28 22.13 -13.43
CA SER A 230 6.30 22.94 -14.08
C SER A 230 6.96 23.84 -13.04
N SER A 231 8.29 23.87 -13.05
CA SER A 231 9.17 24.62 -12.15
C SER A 231 9.03 26.15 -12.21
N LYS A 232 7.95 26.68 -12.79
CA LYS A 232 7.65 28.11 -12.83
C LYS A 232 6.63 28.47 -11.75
N PRO A 233 7.04 29.24 -10.72
CA PRO A 233 6.11 29.89 -9.79
C PRO A 233 5.07 30.71 -10.57
N GLY A 234 3.77 30.53 -10.28
CA GLY A 234 2.70 31.37 -10.84
C GLY A 234 1.97 30.83 -12.08
N SER A 235 2.29 29.63 -12.59
CA SER A 235 1.48 29.01 -13.65
C SER A 235 0.41 28.08 -13.06
N GLY A 236 -0.86 28.33 -13.37
CA GLY A 236 -2.00 27.49 -12.94
C GLY A 236 -3.04 28.21 -12.07
N SER A 237 -4.27 27.69 -12.05
CA SER A 237 -5.37 28.22 -11.23
C SER A 237 -4.97 28.29 -9.75
N GLN A 238 -5.26 29.40 -9.08
CA GLN A 238 -5.01 29.54 -7.64
C GLN A 238 -5.70 28.40 -6.90
N GLY A 239 -4.91 27.51 -6.27
CA GLY A 239 -5.44 26.48 -5.39
C GLY A 239 -6.08 27.10 -4.14
N HIS A 240 -6.86 26.33 -3.39
CA HIS A 240 -7.40 26.80 -2.10
C HIS A 240 -6.39 26.73 -0.95
N CYS A 241 -5.18 26.25 -1.21
CA CYS A 241 -4.12 26.22 -0.21
C CYS A 241 -3.30 27.51 -0.26
N ARG A 242 -2.89 27.99 0.92
CA ARG A 242 -2.04 29.17 1.08
C ARG A 242 -0.82 28.79 1.91
N VAL A 243 0.33 29.35 1.54
CA VAL A 243 1.52 29.35 2.38
C VAL A 243 1.36 30.44 3.44
N VAL A 244 1.65 30.13 4.70
CA VAL A 244 1.77 31.11 5.78
C VAL A 244 3.24 31.44 5.98
N PHE A 245 3.56 32.72 5.87
CA PHE A 245 4.92 33.24 5.96
C PHE A 245 4.96 34.42 6.94
N ASP A 246 5.99 34.46 7.78
CA ASP A 246 6.25 35.59 8.67
C ASP A 246 7.22 36.55 7.99
N MET A 247 6.72 37.71 7.59
CA MET A 247 7.48 38.73 6.87
C MET A 247 8.61 39.33 7.71
N LYS A 248 8.42 39.44 9.02
CA LYS A 248 9.40 40.05 9.92
C LYS A 248 10.59 39.13 10.14
N SER A 249 10.33 37.85 10.44
CA SER A 249 11.39 36.84 10.62
C SER A 249 11.88 36.21 9.32
N ARG A 250 11.20 36.49 8.20
CA ARG A 250 11.41 35.87 6.88
C ARG A 250 11.29 34.33 6.90
N GLN A 251 10.46 33.80 7.80
CA GLN A 251 10.31 32.36 8.01
C GLN A 251 9.02 31.81 7.40
N PHE A 252 9.14 30.68 6.71
CA PHE A 252 8.00 29.84 6.38
C PHE A 252 7.42 29.20 7.64
N LYS A 253 6.12 29.38 7.87
CA LYS A 253 5.43 28.83 9.04
C LYS A 253 4.64 27.56 8.72
N GLY A 254 4.04 27.46 7.54
CA GLY A 254 3.28 26.28 7.14
C GLY A 254 2.38 26.49 5.92
N ILE A 255 1.44 25.56 5.73
CA ILE A 255 0.39 25.66 4.71
C ILE A 255 -0.96 25.54 5.41
N ILE A 256 -1.94 26.32 4.94
CA ILE A 256 -3.35 26.22 5.33
C ILE A 256 -4.22 25.86 4.13
N ASN A 257 -5.38 25.28 4.41
CA ASN A 257 -6.44 25.06 3.45
C ASN A 257 -7.63 26.00 3.71
N LEU A 258 -7.86 26.97 2.82
CA LEU A 258 -8.94 27.94 2.95
C LEU A 258 -10.35 27.31 2.91
N LYS A 259 -10.51 26.13 2.29
CA LYS A 259 -11.81 25.44 2.25
C LYS A 259 -12.18 24.75 3.56
N ASP A 260 -11.20 24.48 4.40
CA ASP A 260 -11.37 23.67 5.62
C ASP A 260 -11.15 24.53 6.85
N LYS A 261 -11.86 25.66 6.95
CA LYS A 261 -11.74 26.64 8.05
C LYS A 261 -10.29 27.07 8.33
N GLU A 262 -9.49 27.21 7.27
CA GLU A 262 -8.06 27.54 7.38
C GLU A 262 -7.22 26.51 8.16
N ALA A 263 -7.67 25.25 8.20
CA ALA A 263 -6.97 24.17 8.86
C ALA A 263 -5.52 24.08 8.39
N LYS A 264 -4.62 23.99 9.37
CA LYS A 264 -3.19 23.76 9.15
C LYS A 264 -2.98 22.40 8.49
N CYS A 265 -2.08 22.35 7.52
CA CYS A 265 -1.69 21.12 6.86
C CYS A 265 -0.58 20.40 7.64
N ALA A 266 -0.63 19.07 7.64
CA ALA A 266 0.27 18.22 8.42
C ALA A 266 1.63 18.22 7.76
N ILE A 267 2.68 18.16 8.59
CA ILE A 267 4.01 17.79 8.12
C ILE A 267 3.98 16.29 7.80
N VAL A 268 4.65 15.90 6.72
CA VAL A 268 4.81 14.51 6.32
C VAL A 268 6.29 14.16 6.28
N TRP A 269 6.67 13.04 6.90
CA TRP A 269 8.02 12.47 6.89
C TRP A 269 8.08 11.18 6.07
N ASP A 270 9.19 10.97 5.36
CA ASP A 270 9.42 9.80 4.51
C ASP A 270 10.03 8.66 5.35
N LEU A 271 9.33 7.54 5.46
CA LEU A 271 9.79 6.37 6.23
C LEU A 271 10.47 5.31 5.33
N SER A 272 10.70 5.60 4.05
CA SER A 272 11.27 4.63 3.10
C SER A 272 12.69 4.17 3.48
N SER A 273 13.42 4.97 4.28
CA SER A 273 14.77 4.66 4.76
C SER A 273 14.80 3.95 6.11
N ALA A 274 13.65 3.80 6.78
CA ALA A 274 13.60 3.06 8.04
C ALA A 274 14.06 1.62 7.81
N SER A 275 14.95 1.13 8.67
CA SER A 275 15.29 -0.30 8.73
C SER A 275 13.98 -1.07 8.88
N SER A 276 13.72 -2.03 7.98
CA SER A 276 12.66 -2.99 8.22
C SER A 276 13.15 -3.91 9.35
N ASP A 277 12.93 -3.52 10.60
CA ASP A 277 13.12 -4.38 11.77
C ASP A 277 12.20 -5.63 11.69
N THR A 278 11.28 -5.66 10.72
CA THR A 278 10.35 -6.74 10.44
C THR A 278 11.04 -7.91 9.72
N ILE A 279 11.32 -8.96 10.49
CA ILE A 279 11.71 -10.26 9.95
C ILE A 279 10.51 -10.79 9.14
N TYR A 280 10.60 -10.70 7.81
CA TYR A 280 9.60 -11.29 6.94
C TYR A 280 9.48 -12.79 7.18
N SER A 281 8.34 -13.21 7.76
CA SER A 281 8.00 -14.61 7.95
C SER A 281 7.08 -15.11 6.82
N PRO A 282 7.61 -15.90 5.86
CA PRO A 282 6.81 -16.43 4.75
C PRO A 282 5.72 -17.37 5.24
N PHE A 283 4.55 -17.34 4.60
CA PHE A 283 3.50 -18.32 4.87
C PHE A 283 3.80 -19.67 4.21
N SER A 284 4.51 -19.64 3.08
CA SER A 284 4.81 -20.83 2.29
C SER A 284 5.97 -21.63 2.88
N VAL A 285 5.83 -22.95 2.95
CA VAL A 285 6.92 -23.88 3.29
C VAL A 285 7.85 -24.15 2.11
N LEU A 286 7.51 -23.63 0.93
CA LEU A 286 8.30 -23.76 -0.28
C LEU A 286 9.40 -22.68 -0.28
N ASN A 287 10.64 -23.15 -0.37
CA ASN A 287 11.76 -22.27 -0.67
C ASN A 287 11.73 -21.94 -2.17
N MET A 288 11.12 -20.81 -2.50
CA MET A 288 10.96 -20.36 -3.88
C MET A 288 12.20 -19.66 -4.44
N GLU A 289 13.22 -19.38 -3.63
CA GLU A 289 14.46 -18.75 -4.11
C GLU A 289 15.25 -19.67 -5.04
N ARG A 290 15.10 -20.99 -4.85
CA ARG A 290 15.74 -22.00 -5.69
C ARG A 290 15.01 -22.23 -7.01
N MET A 291 13.78 -21.71 -7.17
CA MET A 291 13.04 -21.83 -8.42
C MET A 291 13.36 -20.65 -9.33
N SER A 292 13.71 -20.94 -10.59
CA SER A 292 13.96 -19.90 -11.58
C SER A 292 12.70 -19.07 -11.81
N GLU A 293 12.81 -17.76 -11.63
CA GLU A 293 11.75 -16.77 -11.92
C GLU A 293 11.37 -16.73 -13.42
N MET A 294 12.22 -17.32 -14.28
CA MET A 294 11.98 -17.41 -15.73
C MET A 294 11.38 -18.75 -16.17
N PHE A 295 11.12 -19.68 -15.25
CA PHE A 295 10.53 -20.96 -15.62
C PHE A 295 9.01 -20.84 -15.78
N TRP A 296 8.59 -20.89 -17.04
CA TRP A 296 7.19 -20.96 -17.44
C TRP A 296 6.90 -22.38 -17.93
N PRO A 297 5.92 -23.10 -17.34
CA PRO A 297 5.43 -24.34 -17.92
C PRO A 297 4.71 -24.05 -19.24
N GLU A 298 4.19 -25.10 -19.88
CA GLU A 298 3.36 -24.99 -21.09
C GLU A 298 2.24 -23.94 -20.92
N THR A 299 1.94 -23.24 -22.01
CA THR A 299 0.89 -22.21 -21.99
C THR A 299 -0.48 -22.86 -21.79
N CYS A 300 -1.25 -22.33 -20.86
CA CYS A 300 -2.60 -22.78 -20.59
C CYS A 300 -3.62 -21.96 -21.39
N PHE A 301 -4.14 -22.50 -22.49
CA PHE A 301 -5.03 -21.79 -23.43
C PHE A 301 -4.48 -20.40 -23.85
N GLY A 302 -3.19 -20.33 -24.15
CA GLY A 302 -2.50 -19.08 -24.51
C GLY A 302 -2.07 -18.20 -23.33
N HIS A 303 -2.43 -18.56 -22.09
CA HIS A 303 -1.99 -17.86 -20.89
C HIS A 303 -0.74 -18.51 -20.28
N ARG A 304 0.21 -17.68 -19.85
CA ARG A 304 1.42 -18.12 -19.15
C ARG A 304 1.26 -17.88 -17.66
N PHE A 305 1.61 -18.87 -16.85
CA PHE A 305 1.65 -18.78 -15.39
C PHE A 305 3.05 -19.06 -14.91
N LYS A 306 3.61 -18.23 -14.02
CA LYS A 306 4.89 -18.56 -13.40
C LYS A 306 4.73 -19.86 -12.63
N TYR A 307 5.68 -20.78 -12.77
CA TYR A 307 5.62 -22.07 -12.08
C TYR A 307 5.55 -21.91 -10.55
N LYS A 308 6.29 -20.92 -10.02
CA LYS A 308 6.23 -20.49 -8.62
C LYS A 308 4.81 -20.13 -8.18
N THR A 309 4.07 -19.37 -8.99
CA THR A 309 2.68 -18.99 -8.72
C THR A 309 1.79 -20.23 -8.63
N ILE A 310 1.91 -21.16 -9.58
CA ILE A 310 1.15 -22.42 -9.57
C ILE A 310 1.39 -23.17 -8.27
N TRP A 311 2.66 -23.33 -7.86
CA TRP A 311 3.01 -24.05 -6.63
C TRP A 311 2.53 -23.37 -5.35
N LEU A 312 2.59 -22.03 -5.27
CA LEU A 312 2.03 -21.29 -4.13
C LEU A 312 0.52 -21.54 -4.01
N TYR A 313 -0.21 -21.52 -5.13
CA TYR A 313 -1.64 -21.81 -5.14
C TYR A 313 -1.96 -23.29 -4.82
N ILE A 314 -1.13 -24.24 -5.24
CA ILE A 314 -1.27 -25.66 -4.85
C ILE A 314 -1.10 -25.81 -3.34
N GLU A 315 0.00 -25.28 -2.77
CA GLU A 315 0.25 -25.35 -1.32
C GLU A 315 -0.92 -24.74 -0.55
N PHE A 316 -1.38 -23.57 -1.00
CA PHE A 316 -2.50 -22.89 -0.39
C PHE A 316 -3.80 -23.71 -0.46
N ALA A 317 -4.15 -24.24 -1.64
CA ALA A 317 -5.35 -25.08 -1.80
C ALA A 317 -5.29 -26.34 -0.92
N LEU A 318 -4.13 -27.02 -0.86
CA LEU A 318 -3.91 -28.17 0.00
C LEU A 318 -4.10 -27.84 1.49
N LYS A 319 -3.52 -26.72 1.96
CA LYS A 319 -3.72 -26.24 3.33
C LYS A 319 -5.19 -26.04 3.62
N GLN A 320 -5.91 -25.33 2.74
CA GLN A 320 -7.34 -25.04 2.95
C GLN A 320 -8.22 -26.28 2.90
N TRP A 321 -7.97 -27.21 1.97
CA TRP A 321 -8.71 -28.48 1.88
C TRP A 321 -8.50 -29.39 3.08
N SER A 322 -7.35 -29.30 3.75
CA SER A 322 -7.04 -30.09 4.94
C SER A 322 -7.64 -29.53 6.24
N THR A 323 -7.99 -28.24 6.27
CA THR A 323 -8.53 -27.60 7.47
C THR A 323 -10.05 -27.71 7.56
N ASN A 324 -10.55 -28.54 8.49
CA ASN A 324 -11.94 -28.50 8.96
C ASN A 324 -12.13 -27.28 9.88
N LYS A 325 -12.31 -26.07 9.31
CA LYS A 325 -12.54 -24.88 10.14
C LYS A 325 -14.04 -24.68 10.41
N GLY A 326 -14.44 -24.85 11.67
CA GLY A 326 -15.74 -24.43 12.22
C GLY A 326 -15.85 -22.90 12.32
N GLY A 327 -15.84 -22.21 11.17
CA GLY A 327 -15.98 -20.75 11.06
C GLY A 327 -16.84 -20.36 9.84
N LYS A 328 -16.78 -19.08 9.44
CA LYS A 328 -17.47 -18.57 8.24
C LYS A 328 -17.08 -19.42 7.03
N VAL A 329 -18.06 -20.07 6.41
CA VAL A 329 -17.86 -21.00 5.30
C VAL A 329 -17.29 -20.22 4.10
N PHE A 330 -16.13 -20.65 3.61
CA PHE A 330 -15.57 -20.14 2.35
C PHE A 330 -16.50 -20.51 1.20
N ASN A 331 -16.66 -19.62 0.21
CA ASN A 331 -17.34 -20.00 -1.04
C ASN A 331 -16.46 -20.87 -1.95
N PHE A 332 -15.21 -21.10 -1.54
CA PHE A 332 -14.24 -21.95 -2.20
C PHE A 332 -13.69 -23.01 -1.23
N PRO A 333 -13.33 -24.22 -1.70
CA PRO A 333 -13.37 -24.64 -3.10
C PRO A 333 -14.77 -24.78 -3.67
N ILE A 334 -14.89 -24.61 -4.99
CA ILE A 334 -16.09 -25.08 -5.70
C ILE A 334 -16.01 -26.60 -5.73
N VAL A 335 -16.92 -27.26 -5.03
CA VAL A 335 -17.10 -28.71 -5.09
C VAL A 335 -18.16 -29.01 -6.14
N LYS A 336 -17.83 -29.89 -7.08
CA LYS A 336 -18.79 -30.46 -8.06
C LYS A 336 -19.18 -31.87 -7.63
N GLU A 337 -20.39 -32.29 -8.01
CA GLU A 337 -20.96 -33.60 -7.66
C GLU A 337 -20.06 -34.77 -8.09
N ASP A 338 -19.23 -34.57 -9.13
CA ASP A 338 -18.28 -35.56 -9.66
C ASP A 338 -16.98 -35.72 -8.84
N GLY A 339 -16.90 -35.26 -7.59
CA GLY A 339 -15.67 -35.36 -6.79
C GLY A 339 -14.55 -34.40 -7.21
N LEU A 340 -14.85 -33.40 -8.03
CA LEU A 340 -13.90 -32.36 -8.42
C LEU A 340 -13.95 -31.17 -7.46
N ARG A 341 -12.78 -30.78 -6.94
CA ARG A 341 -12.59 -29.61 -6.08
C ARG A 341 -11.77 -28.57 -6.80
N PHE A 342 -12.25 -27.34 -6.87
CA PHE A 342 -11.56 -26.24 -7.55
C PHE A 342 -11.27 -25.07 -6.63
N TRP A 343 -10.03 -24.62 -6.62
CA TRP A 343 -9.62 -23.37 -5.98
C TRP A 343 -9.24 -22.32 -7.05
N PRO A 344 -9.96 -21.18 -7.14
CA PRO A 344 -9.66 -20.17 -8.15
C PRO A 344 -8.27 -19.54 -7.99
N VAL A 345 -7.60 -19.36 -9.12
CA VAL A 345 -6.31 -18.68 -9.25
C VAL A 345 -6.57 -17.28 -9.80
N ARG A 346 -6.00 -16.26 -9.15
CA ARG A 346 -6.06 -14.89 -9.67
C ARG A 346 -4.97 -14.71 -10.73
N THR A 347 -5.33 -14.02 -11.80
CA THR A 347 -4.37 -13.67 -12.86
C THR A 347 -3.73 -12.31 -12.58
N PRO A 348 -2.51 -12.06 -13.10
CA PRO A 348 -1.91 -10.75 -13.05
C PRO A 348 -2.79 -9.69 -13.69
N GLU A 349 -2.59 -8.44 -13.29
CA GLU A 349 -3.21 -7.32 -13.97
C GLU A 349 -2.58 -7.12 -15.35
N THR A 350 -3.42 -6.96 -16.38
CA THR A 350 -2.99 -6.68 -17.75
C THR A 350 -3.82 -5.54 -18.32
N HIS A 351 -3.36 -4.92 -19.40
CA HIS A 351 -4.17 -3.92 -20.13
C HIS A 351 -5.43 -4.54 -20.75
N ALA A 352 -5.40 -5.84 -21.07
CA ALA A 352 -6.53 -6.60 -21.59
C ALA A 352 -7.46 -7.00 -20.44
N ASN A 353 -8.60 -6.33 -20.38
CA ASN A 353 -9.39 -6.28 -19.16
C ASN A 353 -10.59 -7.25 -19.14
N SER A 354 -10.47 -8.36 -19.85
CA SER A 354 -11.56 -9.34 -20.02
C SER A 354 -11.67 -10.26 -18.80
N LEU A 355 -12.90 -10.49 -18.34
CA LEU A 355 -13.25 -11.46 -17.31
C LEU A 355 -13.74 -12.79 -17.88
N MET A 356 -13.73 -12.98 -19.20
CA MET A 356 -14.42 -14.12 -19.83
C MET A 356 -13.87 -15.49 -19.38
N ASN A 357 -12.61 -15.54 -18.98
CA ASN A 357 -11.95 -16.77 -18.52
C ASN A 357 -11.33 -16.56 -17.14
N ALA A 358 -11.44 -17.59 -16.30
CA ALA A 358 -10.74 -17.72 -15.03
C ALA A 358 -9.96 -19.05 -15.00
N PHE A 359 -9.10 -19.20 -14.00
CA PHE A 359 -8.28 -20.38 -13.81
C PHE A 359 -8.48 -20.92 -12.40
N ALA A 360 -8.26 -22.21 -12.21
CA ALA A 360 -8.33 -22.85 -10.91
C ALA A 360 -7.35 -24.01 -10.79
N ILE A 361 -6.81 -24.22 -9.59
CA ILE A 361 -6.19 -25.50 -9.23
C ILE A 361 -7.32 -26.47 -8.94
N GLY A 362 -7.36 -27.56 -9.68
CA GLY A 362 -8.36 -28.62 -9.53
C GLY A 362 -7.74 -29.88 -8.91
N HIS A 363 -8.50 -30.56 -8.06
CA HIS A 363 -8.23 -31.90 -7.58
C HIS A 363 -9.42 -32.80 -7.89
N ASP A 364 -9.18 -33.82 -8.69
CA ASP A 364 -10.12 -34.92 -8.91
C ASP A 364 -9.91 -35.96 -7.80
N THR A 365 -10.87 -36.10 -6.90
CA THR A 365 -10.75 -37.03 -5.78
C THR A 365 -10.93 -38.48 -6.18
N ASN A 366 -11.56 -38.75 -7.33
CA ASN A 366 -11.86 -40.12 -7.77
C ASN A 366 -10.62 -40.80 -8.32
N VAL A 367 -9.87 -40.08 -9.16
CA VAL A 367 -8.61 -40.59 -9.76
C VAL A 367 -7.36 -40.01 -9.10
N ASN A 368 -7.53 -39.14 -8.11
CA ASN A 368 -6.46 -38.49 -7.35
C ASN A 368 -5.44 -37.74 -8.24
N VAL A 369 -5.96 -36.97 -9.20
CA VAL A 369 -5.16 -36.17 -10.14
C VAL A 369 -5.36 -34.69 -9.85
N TYR A 370 -4.29 -33.92 -10.02
CA TYR A 370 -4.31 -32.48 -9.84
C TYR A 370 -3.96 -31.80 -11.16
N GLY A 371 -4.59 -30.66 -11.41
CA GLY A 371 -4.35 -29.92 -12.64
C GLY A 371 -4.61 -28.43 -12.48
N LEU A 372 -4.08 -27.65 -13.42
CA LEU A 372 -4.58 -26.31 -13.70
C LEU A 372 -5.74 -26.42 -14.69
N TYR A 373 -6.85 -25.77 -14.37
CA TYR A 373 -8.06 -25.76 -15.18
C TYR A 373 -8.39 -24.35 -15.62
N ARG A 374 -8.96 -24.21 -16.82
CA ARG A 374 -9.65 -23.00 -17.28
C ARG A 374 -11.14 -23.14 -17.01
N ALA A 375 -11.80 -22.06 -16.63
CA ALA A 375 -13.25 -21.97 -16.52
C ALA A 375 -13.78 -20.77 -17.30
N GLU A 376 -14.97 -20.92 -17.90
CA GLU A 376 -15.75 -19.80 -18.42
C GLU A 376 -16.35 -19.03 -17.23
N VAL A 377 -16.31 -17.69 -17.29
CA VAL A 377 -16.99 -16.82 -16.32
C VAL A 377 -18.26 -16.27 -16.95
N ARG A 378 -19.42 -16.58 -16.37
CA ARG A 378 -20.72 -15.99 -16.77
C ARG A 378 -21.40 -15.42 -15.54
N ASP A 379 -21.66 -14.12 -15.54
CA ASP A 379 -22.23 -13.39 -14.41
C ASP A 379 -21.46 -13.64 -13.09
N GLY A 380 -20.14 -13.71 -13.18
CA GLY A 380 -19.25 -14.03 -12.07
C GLY A 380 -19.25 -15.51 -11.64
N ILE A 381 -20.05 -16.37 -12.24
CA ILE A 381 -20.08 -17.80 -11.92
C ILE A 381 -19.08 -18.55 -12.80
N LEU A 382 -18.23 -19.37 -12.16
CA LEU A 382 -17.27 -20.23 -12.85
C LEU A 382 -17.96 -21.51 -13.35
N ARG A 383 -17.89 -21.78 -14.67
CA ARG A 383 -18.50 -22.93 -15.33
C ARG A 383 -17.55 -23.58 -16.33
N LYS A 384 -17.90 -24.79 -16.78
CA LYS A 384 -17.19 -25.55 -17.82
C LYS A 384 -15.67 -25.62 -17.58
N PHE A 385 -15.29 -26.21 -16.46
CA PHE A 385 -13.88 -26.42 -16.14
C PHE A 385 -13.26 -27.36 -17.17
N GLN A 386 -12.17 -26.92 -17.80
CA GLN A 386 -11.41 -27.69 -18.78
C GLN A 386 -9.97 -27.82 -18.29
N LEU A 387 -9.51 -29.06 -18.18
CA LEU A 387 -8.13 -29.36 -17.81
C LEU A 387 -7.19 -28.77 -18.83
N CYS A 388 -6.11 -28.17 -18.33
CA CYS A 388 -5.20 -27.39 -19.14
C CYS A 388 -3.75 -27.85 -18.98
N LEU A 389 -3.34 -28.13 -17.74
CA LEU A 389 -2.02 -28.63 -17.40
C LEU A 389 -2.16 -29.68 -16.31
N ASN A 390 -1.58 -30.87 -16.54
CA ASN A 390 -1.45 -31.89 -15.51
C ASN A 390 -0.32 -31.53 -14.54
N LEU A 391 -0.58 -31.64 -13.25
CA LEU A 391 0.42 -31.38 -12.22
C LEU A 391 1.03 -32.70 -11.73
N PRO A 392 2.37 -32.80 -11.59
CA PRO A 392 3.01 -34.05 -11.21
C PRO A 392 2.59 -34.54 -9.82
N LEU A 393 1.91 -35.69 -9.76
CA LEU A 393 1.40 -36.24 -8.49
C LEU A 393 2.51 -36.53 -7.47
N HIS A 394 3.68 -36.97 -7.94
CA HIS A 394 4.85 -37.22 -7.10
C HIS A 394 5.24 -35.97 -6.29
N ASP A 395 5.29 -34.82 -6.95
CA ASP A 395 5.71 -33.56 -6.32
C ASP A 395 4.65 -33.03 -5.36
N ILE A 396 3.37 -33.21 -5.72
CA ILE A 396 2.24 -32.87 -4.84
C ILE A 396 2.26 -33.70 -3.57
N ARG A 397 2.49 -35.01 -3.67
CA ARG A 397 2.63 -35.89 -2.48
C ARG A 397 3.79 -35.45 -1.60
N ARG A 398 4.92 -35.04 -2.19
CA ARG A 398 6.05 -34.49 -1.44
C ARG A 398 5.69 -33.20 -0.70
N LEU A 399 4.88 -32.34 -1.32
CA LEU A 399 4.37 -31.12 -0.68
C LEU A 399 3.39 -31.43 0.44
N GLN A 400 2.43 -32.33 0.24
CA GLN A 400 1.46 -32.75 1.25
C GLN A 400 2.13 -33.23 2.55
N ARG A 401 3.20 -34.04 2.44
CA ARG A 401 3.98 -34.49 3.61
C ARG A 401 4.59 -33.34 4.42
N LYS A 402 4.92 -32.22 3.77
CA LYS A 402 5.46 -31.03 4.44
C LYS A 402 4.37 -30.15 5.05
N VAL A 403 3.21 -30.11 4.40
CA VAL A 403 2.07 -29.28 4.81
C VAL A 403 1.27 -29.92 5.95
N SER A 404 1.25 -31.26 6.03
CA SER A 404 0.54 -32.02 7.06
C SER A 404 1.51 -32.92 7.83
N PRO A 405 2.29 -32.40 8.80
CA PRO A 405 3.24 -33.21 9.56
C PRO A 405 2.61 -34.22 10.54
N GLY A 406 1.30 -34.49 10.47
CA GLY A 406 0.55 -35.20 11.52
C GLY A 406 -0.35 -36.34 11.05
N THR A 407 -0.10 -36.95 9.89
CA THR A 407 -0.78 -38.19 9.47
C THR A 407 0.22 -39.16 8.84
N SER A 408 1.13 -39.65 9.66
CA SER A 408 1.77 -40.95 9.41
C SER A 408 0.87 -42.03 10.02
N LEU A 409 0.24 -42.81 9.12
CA LEU A 409 -0.36 -44.16 9.29
C LEU A 409 -1.05 -44.49 10.61
#